data_AF-A0A2V7NI50-F1
#
_entry.id   AF-A0A2V7NI50-F1
#
_cell.length_a   1.000
_cell.length_b   1.000
_cell.length_c   1.000
_cell.angle_alpha   90.00
_cell.angle_beta   90.00
_cell.angle_gamma   90.00
#
_symmetry.space_group_name_H-M   'P 1'
#
loop_
_entity.id
_entity.type
_entity.pdbx_description
1 polymer ?
#
loop_
_entity_poly.entity_id
_entity_poly.type
_entity_poly.pdbx_seq_one_letter_code
_entity_poly.pdbx_strand_id
1 'polypeptide(L)'
;MSNRTTLLVITVGLLVATASAAAAQGKGPKKYAVTNDRALVVTREVLVRQGYDVVRIENAGPDVVVWYRRGNMGRGKGKGRPVKMVIHREADRVVFLDTPSAILVDIDVRLKL
;
A
#
# COMPACT_ATOMS: atom_id res chain seq x y z
N MET A 1 33.41 4.82 -63.94
CA MET A 1 31.94 4.71 -64.00
C MET A 1 31.55 3.25 -63.89
N SER A 2 30.46 2.99 -63.17
CA SER A 2 29.73 1.72 -63.00
C SER A 2 29.91 1.00 -61.66
N ASN A 3 28.99 1.37 -60.76
CA ASN A 3 28.60 0.77 -59.50
C ASN A 3 28.13 -0.68 -59.65
N ARG A 4 28.46 -1.54 -58.68
CA ARG A 4 27.64 -2.71 -58.32
C ARG A 4 27.65 -2.91 -56.81
N THR A 5 26.78 -2.14 -56.15
CA THR A 5 26.40 -2.28 -54.75
C THR A 5 25.47 -3.48 -54.63
N THR A 6 25.95 -4.60 -54.11
CA THR A 6 25.10 -5.75 -53.79
C THR A 6 24.45 -5.53 -52.44
N LEU A 7 23.14 -5.32 -52.45
CA LEU A 7 22.28 -5.33 -51.26
C LEU A 7 22.40 -6.68 -50.54
N LEU A 8 22.58 -6.63 -49.22
CA LEU A 8 22.25 -7.74 -48.33
C LEU A 8 21.21 -7.23 -47.33
N VAL A 9 19.96 -7.54 -47.64
CA VAL A 9 18.80 -7.35 -46.75
C VAL A 9 18.84 -8.49 -45.74
N ILE A 10 19.09 -8.19 -44.46
CA ILE A 10 18.83 -9.13 -43.36
C ILE A 10 17.75 -8.53 -42.47
N THR A 11 16.67 -9.29 -42.40
CA THR A 11 15.40 -9.09 -41.73
C THR A 11 15.50 -9.34 -40.22
N VAL A 12 14.76 -8.51 -39.47
CA VAL A 12 13.99 -8.81 -38.24
C VAL A 12 14.75 -9.24 -36.98
N GLY A 13 14.71 -8.35 -36.00
CA GLY A 13 14.84 -8.66 -34.57
C GLY A 13 13.98 -7.72 -33.76
N LEU A 14 12.68 -8.01 -33.68
CA LEU A 14 11.71 -7.30 -32.85
C LEU A 14 12.14 -7.41 -31.37
N LEU A 15 12.71 -6.35 -30.83
CA LEU A 15 13.05 -6.26 -29.41
C LEU A 15 11.75 -6.06 -28.62
N VAL A 16 11.09 -7.16 -28.27
CA VAL A 16 9.99 -7.15 -27.30
C VAL A 16 10.61 -6.82 -25.94
N ALA A 17 10.53 -5.55 -25.55
CA ALA A 17 10.80 -5.13 -24.18
C ALA A 17 9.73 -5.76 -23.29
N THR A 18 10.04 -6.91 -22.69
CA THR A 18 9.28 -7.47 -21.59
C THR A 18 9.49 -6.57 -20.36
N ALA A 19 8.72 -5.49 -20.30
CA ALA A 19 8.54 -4.75 -19.06
C ALA A 19 7.73 -5.63 -18.11
N SER A 20 8.38 -6.61 -17.50
CA SER A 20 7.86 -7.32 -16.33
C SER A 20 7.86 -6.31 -15.19
N ALA A 21 6.75 -5.57 -15.05
CA ALA A 21 6.47 -4.83 -13.83
C ALA A 21 6.57 -5.84 -12.69
N ALA A 22 7.54 -5.64 -11.81
CA ALA A 22 7.78 -6.46 -10.64
C ALA A 22 6.46 -6.60 -9.86
N ALA A 23 5.81 -7.75 -9.99
CA ALA A 23 4.73 -8.11 -9.10
C ALA A 23 5.33 -8.11 -7.71
N ALA A 24 4.85 -7.21 -6.85
CA ALA A 24 5.17 -7.20 -5.44
C ALA A 24 4.85 -8.60 -4.89
N GLN A 25 5.88 -9.44 -4.76
CA GLN A 25 5.79 -10.78 -4.19
C GLN A 25 5.68 -10.63 -2.67
N GLY A 26 4.61 -9.97 -2.22
CA GLY A 26 4.29 -9.84 -0.81
C GLY A 26 3.70 -11.16 -0.33
N LYS A 27 4.28 -11.72 0.74
CA LYS A 27 3.57 -12.69 1.59
C LYS A 27 2.16 -12.13 1.85
N GLY A 28 1.14 -12.99 1.80
CA GLY A 28 -0.24 -12.60 2.05
C GLY A 28 -0.42 -11.80 3.35
N PRO A 29 -1.57 -11.14 3.52
CA PRO A 29 -1.76 -10.18 4.59
C PRO A 29 -1.50 -10.80 5.96
N LYS A 30 -0.76 -10.08 6.79
CA LYS A 30 -0.24 -10.59 8.05
C LYS A 30 -1.35 -10.65 9.11
N LYS A 31 -1.34 -11.72 9.91
CA LYS A 31 -2.29 -11.93 11.00
C LYS A 31 -1.65 -11.62 12.36
N TYR A 32 -2.40 -10.96 13.24
CA TYR A 32 -1.95 -10.54 14.57
C TYR A 32 -2.89 -11.10 15.63
N ALA A 33 -2.34 -11.83 16.62
CA ALA A 33 -3.10 -12.37 17.73
C ALA A 33 -3.33 -11.29 18.81
N VAL A 34 -4.14 -10.28 18.49
CA VAL A 34 -4.48 -9.14 19.36
C VAL A 34 -5.96 -8.83 19.26
N THR A 35 -6.49 -8.14 20.27
CA THR A 35 -7.88 -7.66 20.25
C THR A 35 -8.08 -6.54 19.23
N ASN A 36 -9.31 -6.38 18.76
CA ASN A 36 -9.68 -5.28 17.86
C ASN A 36 -9.42 -3.90 18.48
N ASP A 37 -9.73 -3.72 19.76
CA ASP A 37 -9.48 -2.47 20.48
C ASP A 37 -7.99 -2.13 20.51
N ARG A 38 -7.12 -3.12 20.77
CA ARG A 38 -5.67 -2.92 20.74
C ARG A 38 -5.20 -2.55 19.35
N ALA A 39 -5.70 -3.22 18.31
CA ALA A 39 -5.38 -2.90 16.93
C ALA A 39 -5.78 -1.47 16.56
N LEU A 40 -6.97 -1.01 16.97
CA LEU A 40 -7.44 0.36 16.72
C LEU A 40 -6.61 1.42 17.44
N VAL A 41 -6.27 1.19 18.71
CA VAL A 41 -5.41 2.10 19.49
C VAL A 41 -4.05 2.26 18.81
N VAL A 42 -3.38 1.15 18.49
CA VAL A 42 -2.08 1.16 17.82
C VAL A 42 -2.15 1.84 16.45
N THR A 43 -3.21 1.57 15.68
CA THR A 43 -3.43 2.21 14.39
C THR A 43 -3.51 3.73 14.51
N ARG A 44 -4.30 4.24 15.46
CA ARG A 44 -4.43 5.68 15.70
C ARG A 44 -3.09 6.30 16.10
N GLU A 45 -2.36 5.66 17.00
CA GLU A 45 -1.05 6.15 17.46
C GLU A 45 -0.03 6.23 16.31
N VAL A 46 0.04 5.19 15.47
CA VAL A 46 0.93 5.15 14.30
C VAL A 46 0.55 6.24 13.30
N LEU A 47 -0.73 6.37 12.97
CA LEU A 47 -1.21 7.39 12.04
C LEU A 47 -0.87 8.80 12.52
N VAL A 48 -1.15 9.13 13.78
CA VAL A 48 -0.82 10.44 14.36
C VAL A 48 0.69 10.68 14.37
N ARG A 49 1.48 9.70 14.78
CA ARG A 49 2.96 9.80 14.79
C ARG A 49 3.53 10.05 13.39
N GLN A 50 2.92 9.48 12.36
CA GLN A 50 3.32 9.69 10.96
C GLN A 50 2.72 10.97 10.33
N GLY A 51 2.00 11.79 11.10
CA GLY A 51 1.44 13.06 10.64
C GLY A 51 0.13 12.92 9.85
N TYR A 52 -0.59 11.81 10.03
CA TYR A 52 -1.93 11.62 9.50
C TYR A 52 -2.99 11.97 10.54
N ASP A 53 -4.11 12.51 10.05
CA ASP A 53 -5.33 12.69 10.81
C ASP A 53 -6.28 11.52 10.54
N VAL A 54 -6.82 10.91 11.61
CA VAL A 54 -7.97 10.00 11.49
C VAL A 54 -9.23 10.83 11.28
N VAL A 55 -9.90 10.61 10.14
CA VAL A 55 -11.08 11.38 9.73
C VAL A 55 -12.36 10.70 10.22
N ARG A 56 -12.43 9.37 10.12
CA ARG A 56 -13.63 8.60 10.44
C ARG A 56 -13.27 7.14 10.68
N ILE A 57 -13.98 6.50 11.59
CA ILE A 57 -13.90 5.06 11.84
C ILE A 57 -15.32 4.51 11.66
N GLU A 58 -15.48 3.50 10.81
CA GLU A 58 -16.76 2.85 10.53
C GLU A 58 -16.66 1.37 10.87
N ASN A 59 -17.61 0.86 11.65
CA ASN A 59 -17.75 -0.56 11.91
C ASN A 59 -18.67 -1.17 10.85
N ALA A 60 -18.16 -2.14 10.08
CA ALA A 60 -18.84 -2.76 8.94
C ALA A 60 -18.85 -4.30 9.09
N GLY A 61 -19.56 -4.81 10.10
CA GLY A 61 -19.62 -6.25 10.36
C GLY A 61 -18.28 -6.77 10.90
N PRO A 62 -17.60 -7.76 10.29
CA PRO A 62 -16.27 -8.19 10.73
C PRO A 62 -15.19 -7.13 10.48
N ASP A 63 -15.45 -6.14 9.63
CA ASP A 63 -14.47 -5.14 9.23
C ASP A 63 -14.61 -3.85 10.04
N VAL A 64 -13.47 -3.19 10.28
CA VAL A 64 -13.42 -1.80 10.72
C VAL A 64 -12.68 -0.98 9.67
N VAL A 65 -13.37 -0.02 9.06
CA VAL A 65 -12.81 0.86 8.04
C VAL A 65 -12.30 2.13 8.70
N VAL A 66 -11.00 2.37 8.59
CA VAL A 66 -10.34 3.56 9.14
C VAL A 66 -10.03 4.51 7.99
N TRP A 67 -10.72 5.64 7.94
CA TRP A 67 -10.46 6.72 7.01
C TRP A 67 -9.48 7.72 7.61
N TYR A 68 -8.40 8.01 6.91
CA TYR A 68 -7.34 8.91 7.36
C TYR A 68 -6.80 9.74 6.21
N ARG A 69 -6.16 10.86 6.52
CA ARG A 69 -5.54 11.73 5.51
C ARG A 69 -4.29 12.39 6.05
N ARG A 70 -3.34 12.69 5.16
CA ARG A 70 -2.20 13.54 5.50
C ARG A 70 -2.55 15.01 5.22
N GLY A 71 -1.95 15.93 5.95
CA GLY A 71 -1.93 17.35 5.56
C GLY A 71 -1.39 17.52 4.13
N ASN A 72 -1.65 18.67 3.50
CA ASN A 72 -1.34 18.88 2.08
C ASN A 72 0.17 19.06 1.78
N MET A 73 1.07 18.80 2.75
CA MET A 73 2.54 18.80 2.57
C MET A 73 3.08 20.01 1.79
N GLY A 74 2.56 21.20 2.08
CA GLY A 74 2.96 22.44 1.39
C GLY A 74 2.41 22.63 -0.04
N ARG A 75 1.60 21.71 -0.57
CA ARG A 75 1.02 21.78 -1.92
C ARG A 75 -0.26 22.64 -2.01
N GLY A 76 -0.39 23.68 -1.20
CA GLY A 76 -1.52 24.64 -1.23
C GLY A 76 -2.48 24.55 -0.03
N LYS A 77 -3.58 25.32 -0.10
CA LYS A 77 -4.59 25.45 0.95
C LYS A 77 -5.51 24.22 0.96
N GLY A 78 -5.38 23.35 1.96
CA GLY A 78 -6.28 22.21 2.14
C GLY A 78 -5.68 21.07 2.97
N LYS A 79 -6.46 20.02 3.19
CA LYS A 79 -5.99 18.71 3.67
C LYS A 79 -6.01 17.73 2.49
N GLY A 80 -5.13 16.74 2.48
CA GLY A 80 -5.10 15.72 1.44
C GLY A 80 -6.39 14.91 1.37
N ARG A 81 -6.62 14.22 0.25
CA ARG A 81 -7.77 13.33 0.09
C ARG A 81 -7.74 12.23 1.18
N PRO A 82 -8.88 11.93 1.82
CA PRO A 82 -8.98 10.76 2.67
C PRO A 82 -8.70 9.47 1.90
N VAL A 83 -7.90 8.61 2.51
CA VAL A 83 -7.65 7.23 2.12
C VAL A 83 -8.20 6.32 3.21
N LYS A 84 -8.41 5.04 2.91
CA LYS A 84 -8.90 4.06 3.88
C LYS A 84 -7.89 2.94 4.07
N MET A 85 -7.93 2.33 5.25
CA MET A 85 -7.42 0.98 5.51
C MET A 85 -8.55 0.18 6.17
N VAL A 86 -8.44 -1.14 6.14
CA VAL A 86 -9.44 -2.03 6.75
C VAL A 86 -8.76 -2.93 7.76
N ILE A 87 -9.35 -3.01 8.95
CA ILE A 87 -9.00 -3.94 10.00
C ILE A 87 -10.03 -5.07 9.94
N HIS A 88 -9.65 -6.20 9.35
CA HIS A 88 -10.51 -7.38 9.28
C HIS A 88 -10.35 -8.20 10.56
N ARG A 89 -11.48 -8.52 11.20
CA ARG A 89 -11.52 -9.35 12.40
C ARG A 89 -11.77 -10.81 12.04
N GLU A 90 -10.81 -11.65 12.38
CA GLU A 90 -10.97 -13.09 12.47
C GLU A 90 -11.21 -13.49 13.93
N ALA A 91 -11.55 -14.76 14.19
CA ALA A 91 -11.96 -15.24 15.52
C ALA A 91 -10.98 -14.88 16.66
N ASP A 92 -9.69 -15.12 16.45
CA ASP A 92 -8.61 -14.87 17.42
C ASP A 92 -7.57 -13.85 16.90
N ARG A 93 -7.79 -13.28 15.71
CA ARG A 93 -6.78 -12.49 15.00
C ARG A 93 -7.36 -11.28 14.31
N VAL A 94 -6.48 -10.32 14.07
CA VAL A 94 -6.73 -9.16 13.25
C VAL A 94 -5.84 -9.20 12.02
N VAL A 95 -6.34 -8.73 10.89
CA VAL A 95 -5.62 -8.59 9.63
C VAL A 95 -5.77 -7.17 9.11
N PHE A 96 -4.66 -6.54 8.74
CA PHE A 96 -4.67 -5.20 8.13
C PHE A 96 -4.68 -5.33 6.60
N LEU A 97 -5.72 -4.79 5.98
CA LEU A 97 -5.93 -4.75 4.54
C LEU A 97 -5.84 -3.32 4.02
N ASP A 98 -5.54 -3.14 2.74
CA ASP A 98 -5.40 -1.84 2.06
C ASP A 98 -4.48 -0.86 2.81
N THR A 99 -3.50 -1.38 3.56
CA THR A 99 -2.62 -0.58 4.41
C THR A 99 -1.28 -0.34 3.70
N PRO A 100 -0.86 0.91 3.50
CA PRO A 100 0.45 1.22 2.94
C PRO A 100 1.58 0.59 3.75
N SER A 101 2.58 0.02 3.08
CA SER A 101 3.68 -0.72 3.75
C SER A 101 4.39 0.09 4.84
N ALA A 102 4.57 1.40 4.64
CA ALA A 102 5.20 2.27 5.64
C ALA A 102 4.39 2.39 6.95
N ILE A 103 3.06 2.36 6.87
CA ILE A 103 2.20 2.33 8.06
C ILE A 103 2.21 0.93 8.68
N LEU A 104 2.13 -0.11 7.83
CA LEU A 104 2.10 -1.50 8.29
C LEU A 104 3.37 -1.90 9.05
N VAL A 105 4.55 -1.42 8.65
CA VAL A 105 5.82 -1.66 9.35
C VAL A 105 5.80 -1.10 10.77
N ASP A 106 5.27 0.10 10.97
CA ASP A 106 5.20 0.71 12.31
C ASP A 106 4.16 0.02 13.20
N ILE A 107 3.03 -0.39 12.62
CA ILE A 107 2.03 -1.25 13.29
C ILE A 107 2.69 -2.58 13.70
N ASP A 108 3.48 -3.17 12.81
CA ASP A 108 4.21 -4.42 13.02
C ASP A 108 5.12 -4.35 14.24
N VAL A 109 5.87 -3.26 14.37
CA VAL A 109 6.76 -3.03 15.51
C VAL A 109 5.94 -2.91 16.80
N ARG A 110 4.83 -2.16 16.79
CA ARG A 110 4.01 -1.92 17.97
C ARG A 110 3.15 -3.09 18.44
N LEU A 111 2.83 -4.03 17.55
CA LEU A 111 2.04 -5.23 17.90
C LEU A 111 2.90 -6.45 18.24
N LYS A 112 4.21 -6.42 17.92
CA LYS A 112 5.17 -7.46 18.32
C LYS A 112 5.78 -7.24 19.71
N LEU A 113 5.67 -6.01 20.23
CA LEU A 113 6.09 -5.61 21.56
C LEU A 113 4.92 -5.71 22.53
#